data_AF-A0A429RRF8-F1
#
_entry.id   AF-A0A429RRF8-F1
#
_cell.length_a   1.000
_cell.length_b   1.000
_cell.length_c   1.000
_cell.angle_alpha   90.00
_cell.angle_beta   90.00
_cell.angle_gamma   90.00
#
_symmetry.space_group_name_H-M   'P 1'
#
loop_
_entity.id
_entity.type
_entity.pdbx_description
1 polymer ?
#
loop_
_entity_poly.entity_id
_entity_poly.type
_entity_poly.pdbx_seq_one_letter_code
_entity_poly.pdbx_strand_id
1 'polypeptide(L)' 'MLITVTRSGGFTGVEKTRELDTHARPDAARWEELAHRAVAPTADGFHYRITVDDQVLDVQDPFLTEEQRELVRAVLVEGA' A
#
# COMPACT_ATOMS: atom_id res chain seq x y z
N MET A 1 -0.96 8.80 22.23
CA MET A 1 -1.13 8.88 20.76
C MET A 1 -2.32 8.01 20.37
N LEU A 2 -3.14 8.42 19.40
CA LEU A 2 -4.25 7.61 18.89
C LEU A 2 -3.86 6.99 17.54
N ILE A 3 -3.90 5.66 17.44
CA ILE A 3 -3.64 4.92 16.21
C ILE A 3 -4.98 4.39 15.68
N THR A 4 -5.32 4.71 14.44
CA THR A 4 -6.54 4.22 13.77
C THR A 4 -6.16 3.41 12.53
N VAL A 5 -6.71 2.21 12.40
CA VAL A 5 -6.52 1.34 11.23
C VAL A 5 -7.89 0.99 10.66
N THR A 6 -8.08 1.31 9.38
CA THR A 6 -9.25 0.90 8.60
C THR A 6 -8.79 -0.11 7.55
N ARG A 7 -9.40 -1.29 7.57
CA ARG A 7 -9.24 -2.30 6.53
C ARG A 7 -10.50 -2.29 5.66
N SER A 8 -10.34 -2.02 4.37
CA SER A 8 -11.39 -2.06 3.35
C SER A 8 -11.02 -3.04 2.23
N GLY A 9 -11.97 -3.35 1.33
CA GLY A 9 -11.78 -4.33 0.26
C GLY A 9 -11.89 -5.80 0.71
N GLY A 10 -11.27 -6.70 -0.05
CA GLY A 10 -11.38 -8.15 0.13
C GLY A 10 -12.67 -8.75 -0.45
N PHE A 11 -12.73 -10.08 -0.53
CA PHE A 11 -13.84 -10.79 -1.20
C PHE A 11 -15.23 -10.48 -0.62
N THR A 12 -15.31 -10.15 0.67
CA THR A 12 -16.58 -9.85 1.35
C THR A 12 -16.91 -8.35 1.39
N GLY A 13 -15.98 -7.46 1.03
CA GLY A 13 -16.18 -6.00 1.01
C GLY A 13 -16.47 -5.35 2.37
N VAL A 14 -16.35 -6.07 3.49
CA VAL A 14 -16.68 -5.55 4.82
C VAL A 14 -15.55 -4.70 5.37
N GLU A 15 -15.83 -3.40 5.52
CA GLU A 15 -14.92 -2.47 6.17
C GLU A 15 -14.83 -2.74 7.68
N LYS A 16 -13.61 -2.61 8.22
CA LYS A 16 -13.35 -2.76 9.65
C LYS A 16 -12.38 -1.72 10.13
N THR A 17 -12.82 -0.90 11.08
CA THR A 17 -11.99 0.10 11.76
C THR A 17 -11.73 -0.28 13.21
N ARG A 18 -10.50 -0.02 13.67
CA ARG A 18 -10.06 -0.19 15.05
C ARG A 18 -9.17 0.97 15.47
N GLU A 19 -9.29 1.33 16.73
CA GLU A 19 -8.56 2.43 17.36
C GLU A 19 -7.78 1.91 18.57
N LEU A 20 -6.59 2.46 18.78
CA LEU A 20 -5.73 2.17 19.92
C LEU A 20 -5.17 3.47 20.48
N ASP A 21 -5.61 3.85 21.67
CA ASP A 21 -5.01 4.95 22.44
C ASP A 21 -3.86 4.44 23.29
N THR A 22 -2.67 5.03 23.12
CA THR A 22 -1.45 4.67 23.86
C THR A 22 -1.32 5.39 25.22
N HIS A 23 -2.10 6.43 25.52
CA HIS A 23 -1.84 7.32 26.66
C HIS A 23 -1.82 6.62 28.03
N ALA A 24 -2.69 5.61 28.24
CA ALA A 24 -2.80 4.90 29.51
C ALA A 24 -2.19 3.48 29.47
N ARG A 25 -1.38 3.17 28.45
CA ARG A 25 -0.91 1.81 28.20
C ARG A 25 0.51 1.57 28.72
N PRO A 26 0.77 0.45 29.40
CA PRO A 26 2.13 0.09 29.82
C PRO A 26 3.07 -0.26 28.65
N ASP A 27 2.49 -0.65 27.50
CA ASP A 27 3.21 -0.98 26.26
C ASP A 27 3.23 0.19 25.25
N ALA A 28 2.93 1.42 25.68
CA ALA A 28 2.81 2.60 24.82
C ALA A 28 4.01 2.81 23.90
N ALA A 29 5.24 2.73 24.44
CA ALA A 29 6.48 2.97 23.69
C ALA A 29 6.63 2.03 22.48
N ARG A 30 6.22 0.76 22.61
CA ARG A 30 6.25 -0.21 21.51
C ARG A 30 5.32 0.19 20.37
N TRP A 31 4.12 0.67 20.69
CA TRP A 31 3.14 1.08 19.70
C TRP A 31 3.54 2.39 19.02
N GLU A 32 4.10 3.33 19.78
CA GLU A 32 4.63 4.60 19.28
C GLU A 32 5.79 4.38 18.30
N GLU A 33 6.76 3.56 18.67
CA GLU A 33 7.88 3.22 17.80
C GLU A 33 7.43 2.51 16.50
N LEU A 34 6.46 1.60 16.61
CA LEU A 34 5.88 0.92 15.46
C LEU A 34 5.15 1.90 14.53
N ALA A 35 4.32 2.79 15.09
CA ALA A 35 3.57 3.77 14.32
C ALA A 35 4.52 4.71 13.55
N HIS A 36 5.56 5.22 14.21
CA HIS A 36 6.53 6.10 13.57
C HIS A 36 7.25 5.43 12.40
N ARG A 37 7.62 4.15 12.51
CA ARG A 37 8.17 3.40 11.38
C ARG A 37 7.14 3.16 10.27
N ALA A 38 5.90 2.85 10.63
CA ALA A 38 4.85 2.49 9.68
C ALA A 38 4.38 3.67 8.83
N VAL A 39 4.40 4.89 9.38
CA VAL A 39 4.02 6.12 8.66
C VAL A 39 5.20 6.83 8.01
N ALA A 40 6.40 6.24 8.08
CA ALA A 40 7.56 6.79 7.37
C ALA A 40 7.21 6.93 5.88
N PRO A 41 7.59 8.05 5.23
CA PRO A 41 7.27 8.27 3.83
C PRO A 41 7.77 7.10 2.99
N THR A 42 6.86 6.44 2.29
CA THR A 42 7.24 5.48 1.25
C THR A 42 7.92 6.26 0.13
N ALA A 43 8.99 5.73 -0.45
CA ALA A 43 9.65 6.38 -1.59
C ALA A 43 8.61 6.69 -2.69
N ASP A 44 8.71 7.85 -3.34
CA ASP A 44 7.86 8.26 -4.47
C ASP A 44 7.96 7.21 -5.59
N GLY A 45 7.07 6.23 -5.55
CA GLY A 45 6.96 5.16 -6.53
C GLY A 45 6.19 5.64 -7.75
N PHE A 46 6.51 5.11 -8.92
CA PHE A 46 5.70 5.37 -10.11
C PHE A 46 4.37 4.62 -10.01
N HIS A 47 3.32 5.26 -10.53
CA HIS A 47 2.02 4.63 -10.76
C HIS A 47 1.88 4.28 -12.24
N TYR A 48 1.46 3.06 -12.53
CA TYR A 48 1.27 2.55 -13.88
C TYR A 48 -0.19 2.14 -14.06
N ARG A 49 -0.78 2.54 -15.19
CA ARG A 49 -2.05 2.02 -15.67
C ARG A 49 -1.77 1.11 -16.85
N ILE A 50 -2.03 -0.17 -16.68
CA ILE A 50 -1.87 -1.19 -17.72
C ILE A 50 -3.24 -1.44 -18.32
N THR A 51 -3.36 -1.30 -19.65
CA THR A 51 -4.59 -1.63 -20.39
C THR A 51 -4.25 -2.70 -21.42
N VAL A 52 -4.94 -3.84 -21.35
CA VAL A 52 -4.83 -4.94 -22.31
C VAL A 52 -6.24 -5.27 -22.75
N ASP A 53 -6.56 -4.94 -24.01
CA ASP A 53 -7.92 -5.00 -24.56
C ASP A 53 -8.95 -4.30 -23.64
N ASP A 54 -9.94 -5.03 -23.13
CA ASP A 54 -10.98 -4.52 -22.24
C ASP A 54 -10.60 -4.57 -20.74
N GLN A 55 -9.37 -5.00 -20.42
CA GLN A 55 -8.90 -5.11 -19.03
C GLN A 55 -8.02 -3.93 -18.65
N VAL A 56 -8.36 -3.29 -17.52
CA VAL A 56 -7.59 -2.18 -16.95
C VAL A 56 -7.11 -2.56 -15.56
N LEU A 57 -5.82 -2.37 -15.30
CA LEU A 57 -5.19 -2.62 -14.01
C LEU A 57 -4.34 -1.41 -13.61
N ASP A 58 -4.58 -0.90 -12.41
CA ASP A 58 -3.76 0.14 -11.78
C ASP A 58 -2.78 -0.50 -10.78
N VAL A 59 -1.49 -0.25 -10.96
CA VAL A 59 -0.40 -0.76 -10.10
C VAL A 59 0.57 0.36 -9.76
N GLN A 60 1.36 0.17 -8.72
CA GLN A 60 2.37 1.15 -8.30
C GLN A 60 3.60 0.47 -7.70
N ASP A 61 4.75 1.12 -7.80
CA ASP A 61 5.93 0.71 -7.03
C ASP A 61 5.66 0.84 -5.50
N PRO A 62 6.23 -0.04 -4.67
CA PRO A 62 7.02 -1.23 -5.00
C PRO A 62 6.18 -2.51 -5.18
N PHE A 63 4.86 -2.41 -5.32
CA PHE A 63 3.92 -3.53 -5.22
C PHE A 63 3.68 -4.30 -6.55
N LEU A 64 4.52 -4.08 -7.57
CA LEU A 64 4.44 -4.81 -8.83
C LEU A 64 4.86 -6.28 -8.66
N THR A 65 4.13 -7.20 -9.31
CA THR A 65 4.61 -8.57 -9.52
C THR A 65 5.80 -8.59 -10.48
N GLU A 66 6.50 -9.72 -10.56
CA GLU A 66 7.62 -9.86 -11.50
C GLU A 66 7.14 -9.70 -12.95
N GLU A 67 6.01 -10.30 -13.30
CA GLU A 67 5.42 -10.22 -14.64
C GLU A 67 4.97 -8.80 -14.98
N GLN A 68 4.38 -8.07 -14.03
CA GLN A 68 3.99 -6.67 -14.23
C GLN A 68 5.24 -5.79 -14.42
N ARG A 69 6.30 -6.03 -13.67
CA ARG A 69 7.58 -5.31 -13.81
C ARG A 69 8.24 -5.58 -15.15
N GLU A 70 8.28 -6.84 -15.57
CA GLU A 70 8.82 -7.24 -16.88
C GLU A 70 8.03 -6.59 -18.02
N LEU A 71 6.69 -6.66 -17.96
CA LEU A 71 5.80 -6.04 -18.94
C LEU A 71 6.01 -4.52 -19.02
N VAL A 72 5.96 -3.82 -17.89
CA VAL A 72 6.16 -2.36 -17.83
C VAL A 72 7.51 -1.98 -18.41
N ARG A 73 8.59 -2.70 -18.06
CA ARG A 73 9.93 -2.44 -18.59
C ARG A 73 10.01 -2.67 -20.09
N ALA A 74 9.51 -3.80 -20.58
CA ALA A 74 9.55 -4.14 -22.00
C ALA A 74 8.78 -3.11 -22.83
N VAL A 75 7.56 -2.76 -22.42
CA VAL A 75 6.70 -1.80 -23.15
C VAL A 75 7.30 -0.39 -23.14
N LEU A 76 7.86 0.07 -22.01
CA LEU A 76 8.50 1.39 -21.95
C LEU A 76 9.80 1.48 -22.76
N VAL A 77 10.49 0.36 -22.99
CA VAL A 77 11.71 0.31 -23.81
C VAL A 77 11.38 0.21 -25.30
N GLU A 78 10.52 -0.73 -25.69
CA GLU A 78 10.15 -0.96 -27.09
C GLU A 78 9.23 0.15 -27.66
N GLY A 79 8.48 0.83 -26.79
CA GLY A 79 7.56 1.91 -27.16
C GLY A 79 8.19 3.30 -27.28
N ALA A 80 9.50 3.44 -27.04
CA ALA A 80 10.24 4.71 -27.15
C ALA A 80 10.63 5.03 -28.60
#